data_AF-A0A178DCZ5-F1
#
_entry.id   AF-A0A178DCZ5-F1
#
_cell.length_a   1.000
_cell.length_b   1.000
_cell.length_c   1.000
_cell.angle_alpha   90.00
_cell.angle_beta   90.00
_cell.angle_gamma   90.00
#
_symmetry.space_group_name_H-M   'P 1'
#
loop_
_entity.id
_entity.type
_entity.pdbx_description
1 polymer ?
#
loop_
_entity_poly.entity_id
_entity_poly.type
_entity_poly.pdbx_seq_one_letter_code
_entity_poly.pdbx_strand_id
1 'polypeptide(L)'
;MRSPSPRHADIELDEFAPFSSEGPSRWDAAAPLLSQTNDLVETPATRTIIPGVKKSWAARLLTRVQMESEPGLSNAQLMLTNHDLKPVEPQRRQWTAWSFVAFWIADSFNINTWMIASTMLTSGLAWWHALICILIGYSISAVLVCLTGRIGATYHISFPVVCRASFGIWGSFWPVFNRAAMACVWYGVQAWIGGQCITLMIRSIWPSFYTLHNGIPNSGTNTRDFVSFFIFWVASLPAIWFPVHKIRYLFMVKSYIVLVAGLSLFTWAISRARGMGPIIKEPATATGSALAWGWVTGIMSSIGNFATLIVNNPDFSRFASKPRDALWTQLFTIPVGFVVTSFVGIVVSSSSKVIYGTAIWNPLDLLSQFLLDEATSAERVGVFVIALAFALAQLGTNIAANSVSAGTDMAALLPRYLDIRRGGYICALVGLCLCPWNLLKSSNNFTTYLSAYSVFLSSIAAVIICDYYVVRRGYYCVRDLYSARRASPYYYHCGMSWRAYTSYICGVLVNIVGFAGAVGAQVPNGTTYIYRVNFLVGSLVAFAVYYLLCRIKPVPATDATEGDVVVEGKRRRRLVGQIT
;
A
#
# COMPACT_ATOMS: atom_id res chain seq x y z
N MET A 1 65.99 -29.25 -19.87
CA MET A 1 65.79 -29.73 -18.49
C MET A 1 64.87 -28.74 -17.76
N ARG A 2 63.68 -29.23 -17.42
CA ARG A 2 62.65 -28.75 -16.46
C ARG A 2 62.59 -27.25 -16.08
N SER A 3 61.50 -26.62 -16.49
CA SER A 3 60.87 -25.45 -15.85
C SER A 3 60.36 -25.79 -14.44
N PRO A 4 60.42 -24.89 -13.45
CA PRO A 4 59.54 -24.93 -12.29
C PRO A 4 58.26 -24.13 -12.57
N SER A 5 57.13 -24.80 -12.50
CA SER A 5 55.79 -24.20 -12.49
C SER A 5 55.55 -23.44 -11.16
N PRO A 6 54.85 -22.30 -11.18
CA PRO A 6 54.27 -21.72 -9.99
C PRO A 6 52.98 -22.46 -9.63
N ARG A 7 52.82 -22.76 -8.33
CA ARG A 7 51.67 -23.44 -7.75
C ARG A 7 50.39 -22.64 -8.01
N HIS A 8 49.38 -23.34 -8.51
CA HIS A 8 48.00 -22.88 -8.56
C HIS A 8 47.53 -22.49 -7.14
N ALA A 9 47.08 -21.25 -6.99
CA ALA A 9 46.21 -20.86 -5.89
C ALA A 9 44.79 -21.19 -6.35
N ASP A 10 44.32 -22.38 -5.99
CA ASP A 10 42.91 -22.72 -6.07
C ASP A 10 42.18 -21.96 -4.96
N ILE A 11 41.32 -21.02 -5.38
CA ILE A 11 40.32 -20.40 -4.52
C ILE A 11 39.20 -21.43 -4.41
N GLU A 12 39.18 -22.19 -3.31
CA GLU A 12 38.06 -23.08 -2.98
C GLU A 12 36.78 -22.26 -2.78
N LEU A 13 35.84 -22.48 -3.69
CA LEU A 13 34.43 -22.09 -3.63
C LEU A 13 33.65 -23.17 -2.86
N ASP A 14 33.89 -23.28 -1.56
CA ASP A 14 33.09 -24.07 -0.61
C ASP A 14 32.54 -23.12 0.45
N GLU A 15 31.27 -23.07 0.83
CA GLU A 15 30.08 -23.73 0.35
C GLU A 15 28.93 -22.92 0.97
N PHE A 16 28.04 -22.38 0.13
CA PHE A 16 26.71 -21.96 0.56
C PHE A 16 25.94 -23.21 0.98
N ALA A 17 26.12 -23.65 2.23
CA ALA A 17 25.39 -24.79 2.75
C ALA A 17 23.88 -24.45 2.80
N PRO A 18 23.00 -25.27 2.17
CA PRO A 18 21.56 -25.09 2.28
C PRO A 18 21.15 -25.38 3.72
N PHE A 19 20.32 -24.52 4.32
CA PHE A 19 19.66 -24.83 5.59
C PHE A 19 18.86 -26.13 5.41
N SER A 20 19.40 -27.23 5.94
CA SER A 20 18.82 -28.56 5.90
C SER A 20 17.48 -28.58 6.63
N SER A 21 16.54 -29.31 6.03
CA SER A 21 15.12 -29.32 6.35
C SER A 21 14.72 -30.41 7.34
N GLU A 22 15.58 -30.78 8.29
CA GLU A 22 15.25 -31.82 9.27
C GLU A 22 15.69 -31.42 10.68
N GLY A 23 14.73 -30.87 11.41
CA GLY A 23 14.80 -30.53 12.83
C GLY A 23 13.56 -29.71 13.20
N PRO A 24 12.92 -29.94 14.36
CA PRO A 24 11.78 -29.12 14.77
C PRO A 24 12.22 -27.65 14.77
N SER A 25 11.39 -26.78 14.19
CA SER A 25 11.71 -25.37 14.16
C SER A 25 11.85 -24.91 15.62
N ARG A 26 12.80 -24.02 15.93
CA ARG A 26 12.97 -23.43 17.27
C ARG A 26 11.70 -22.73 17.82
N TRP A 27 10.61 -22.71 17.05
CA TRP A 27 9.29 -22.18 17.38
C TRP A 27 8.26 -23.24 17.77
N ASP A 28 8.50 -24.53 17.48
CA ASP A 28 7.64 -25.63 17.97
C ASP A 28 7.75 -25.79 19.50
N ALA A 29 8.86 -25.33 20.10
CA ALA A 29 9.05 -25.26 21.54
C ALA A 29 8.30 -24.08 22.23
N ALA A 30 7.78 -23.11 21.46
CA ALA A 30 7.03 -21.97 22.00
C ALA A 30 5.51 -22.17 21.95
N ALA A 31 5.02 -23.17 21.21
CA ALA A 31 3.60 -23.51 21.11
C ALA A 31 2.96 -23.94 22.45
N PRO A 32 3.63 -24.69 23.35
CA PRO A 32 3.00 -25.14 24.61
C PRO A 32 2.88 -24.06 25.69
N LEU A 33 3.62 -22.94 25.58
CA LEU A 33 3.60 -21.87 26.59
C LEU A 33 2.50 -20.82 26.33
N LEU A 34 1.89 -20.85 25.14
CA LEU A 34 0.66 -20.13 24.82
C LEU A 34 -0.60 -21.00 25.00
N SER A 35 -0.45 -22.32 25.13
CA SER A 35 -1.57 -23.23 25.42
C SER A 35 -1.88 -23.33 26.92
N GLN A 36 -0.99 -22.90 27.81
CA GLN A 36 -1.24 -22.90 29.26
C GLN A 36 -2.22 -21.81 29.74
N THR A 37 -2.77 -21.00 28.83
CA THR A 37 -3.90 -20.10 29.12
C THR A 37 -5.27 -20.67 28.69
N ASN A 38 -5.34 -21.89 28.16
CA ASN A 38 -6.58 -22.48 27.65
C ASN A 38 -7.34 -23.41 28.63
N ASP A 39 -6.84 -23.64 29.85
CA ASP A 39 -7.55 -24.45 30.87
C ASP A 39 -8.42 -23.58 31.80
N LEU A 40 -9.08 -22.55 31.25
CA LEU A 40 -10.17 -21.89 31.92
C LEU A 40 -11.46 -22.25 31.19
N VAL A 41 -12.25 -23.10 31.85
CA VAL A 41 -13.66 -23.38 31.59
C VAL A 41 -14.32 -22.18 30.90
N GLU A 42 -14.86 -22.41 29.69
CA GLU A 42 -15.64 -21.43 28.93
C GLU A 42 -16.76 -20.87 29.81
N THR A 43 -16.48 -19.73 30.42
CA THR A 43 -17.47 -18.89 31.06
C THR A 43 -17.90 -17.85 30.03
N PRO A 44 -19.22 -17.64 29.83
CA PRO A 44 -19.70 -16.73 28.81
C PRO A 44 -19.12 -15.33 29.04
N ALA A 45 -18.44 -14.80 28.02
CA ALA A 45 -17.78 -13.50 28.06
C ALA A 45 -18.77 -12.41 28.50
N THR A 46 -18.66 -11.99 29.75
CA THR A 46 -19.56 -10.98 30.32
C THR A 46 -19.03 -9.62 29.92
N ARG A 47 -19.81 -8.84 29.15
CA ARG A 47 -19.55 -7.41 28.93
C ARG A 47 -19.32 -6.78 30.30
N THR A 48 -18.08 -6.36 30.59
CA THR A 48 -17.74 -5.82 31.91
C THR A 48 -18.37 -4.44 32.04
N ILE A 49 -19.59 -4.41 32.58
CA ILE A 49 -20.29 -3.18 32.96
C ILE A 49 -19.64 -2.72 34.26
N ILE A 50 -18.83 -1.66 34.22
CA ILE A 50 -18.37 -0.96 35.42
C ILE A 50 -19.62 -0.59 36.26
N PRO A 51 -19.82 -1.14 37.48
CA PRO A 51 -20.97 -0.81 38.30
C PRO A 51 -20.75 0.55 38.98
N GLY A 52 -21.81 1.37 39.09
CA GLY A 52 -21.85 2.44 40.11
C GLY A 52 -21.81 3.90 39.64
N VAL A 53 -21.90 4.21 38.35
CA VAL A 53 -22.12 5.61 37.90
C VAL A 53 -23.37 5.66 37.04
N LYS A 54 -24.33 6.55 37.37
CA LYS A 54 -25.43 6.90 36.45
C LYS A 54 -24.81 7.44 35.16
N LYS A 55 -24.50 6.54 34.22
CA LYS A 55 -23.85 6.87 32.96
C LYS A 55 -24.75 7.84 32.21
N SER A 56 -24.21 9.02 31.87
CA SER A 56 -24.87 9.96 30.97
C SER A 56 -25.33 9.21 29.70
N TRP A 57 -26.31 9.75 28.98
CA TRP A 57 -26.77 9.15 27.72
C TRP A 57 -25.59 8.84 26.78
N ALA A 58 -24.58 9.72 26.74
CA ALA A 58 -23.34 9.54 26.00
C ALA A 58 -22.51 8.34 26.49
N ALA A 59 -22.39 8.14 27.81
CA ALA A 59 -21.67 6.99 28.35
C ALA A 59 -22.40 5.65 28.08
N ARG A 60 -23.74 5.66 28.00
CA ARG A 60 -24.53 4.50 27.56
C ARG A 60 -24.32 4.22 26.07
N LEU A 61 -24.31 5.25 25.23
CA LEU A 61 -24.01 5.13 23.79
C LEU A 61 -22.59 4.59 23.56
N LEU A 62 -21.59 5.15 24.26
CA LEU A 62 -20.19 4.70 24.18
C LEU A 62 -20.03 3.24 24.61
N THR A 63 -20.77 2.78 25.61
CA THR A 63 -20.74 1.37 26.04
C THR A 63 -21.35 0.44 24.99
N ARG A 64 -22.33 0.91 24.19
CA ARG A 64 -22.93 0.13 23.10
C ARG A 64 -22.01 0.02 21.87
N VAL A 65 -21.23 1.05 21.60
CA VAL A 65 -20.29 1.09 20.46
C VAL A 65 -18.99 0.35 20.78
N GLN A 66 -18.69 0.10 22.05
CA GLN A 66 -17.48 -0.63 22.46
C GLN A 66 -17.43 -2.04 21.89
N MET A 67 -16.24 -2.41 21.42
CA MET A 67 -15.93 -3.76 21.02
C MET A 67 -15.79 -4.68 22.23
N GLU A 68 -15.99 -5.97 21.99
CA GLU A 68 -15.69 -7.00 22.98
C GLU A 68 -14.18 -7.05 23.21
N SER A 69 -13.80 -7.09 24.48
CA SER A 69 -12.41 -7.10 24.93
C SER A 69 -12.25 -8.14 26.04
N GLU A 70 -11.06 -8.70 26.17
CA GLU A 70 -10.78 -9.63 27.27
C GLU A 70 -11.00 -8.96 28.64
N PRO A 71 -11.59 -9.66 29.60
CA PRO A 71 -11.80 -9.13 30.94
C PRO A 71 -10.46 -8.86 31.64
N GLY A 72 -10.40 -7.76 32.41
CA GLY A 72 -9.23 -7.42 33.23
C GLY A 72 -8.15 -6.57 32.54
N LEU A 73 -8.34 -6.17 31.28
CA LEU A 73 -7.40 -5.27 30.59
C LEU A 73 -7.45 -3.85 31.18
N SER A 74 -6.27 -3.27 31.43
CA SER A 74 -6.15 -1.85 31.79
C SER A 74 -6.56 -0.93 30.64
N ASN A 75 -6.89 0.34 30.93
CA ASN A 75 -7.22 1.33 29.89
C ASN A 75 -6.12 1.48 28.83
N ALA A 76 -4.85 1.37 29.23
CA ALA A 76 -3.74 1.43 28.29
C ALA A 76 -3.68 0.18 27.39
N GLN A 77 -3.95 -1.01 27.91
CA GLN A 77 -4.01 -2.23 27.11
C GLN A 77 -5.21 -2.22 26.16
N LEU A 78 -6.37 -1.73 26.61
CA LEU A 78 -7.55 -1.52 25.76
C LEU A 78 -7.30 -0.53 24.59
N MET A 79 -6.26 0.31 24.70
CA MET A 79 -5.80 1.22 23.63
C MET A 79 -4.73 0.60 22.72
N LEU A 80 -4.30 -0.63 22.96
CA LEU A 80 -3.26 -1.32 22.18
C LEU A 80 -3.71 -2.65 21.57
N THR A 81 -4.72 -3.29 22.15
CA THR A 81 -5.16 -4.63 21.77
C THR A 81 -6.59 -4.63 21.26
N ASN A 82 -6.79 -5.30 20.14
CA ASN A 82 -8.07 -5.72 19.57
C ASN A 82 -7.81 -7.03 18.81
N HIS A 83 -8.82 -7.91 18.67
CA HIS A 83 -8.78 -9.13 17.86
C HIS A 83 -8.14 -8.90 16.47
N ASP A 84 -8.44 -7.78 15.82
CA ASP A 84 -7.91 -7.48 14.47
C ASP A 84 -6.45 -7.02 14.44
N LEU A 85 -5.91 -6.59 15.60
CA LEU A 85 -4.52 -6.15 15.75
C LEU A 85 -3.59 -7.23 16.26
N LYS A 86 -4.11 -8.23 16.98
CA LYS A 86 -3.30 -9.32 17.53
C LYS A 86 -2.52 -10.04 16.41
N PRO A 87 -1.37 -10.67 16.74
CA PRO A 87 -0.68 -11.53 15.79
C PRO A 87 -1.64 -12.59 15.23
N VAL A 88 -1.64 -12.77 13.91
CA VAL A 88 -2.58 -13.68 13.24
C VAL A 88 -2.36 -15.12 13.69
N GLU A 89 -3.42 -15.81 14.10
CA GLU A 89 -3.39 -17.20 14.54
C GLU A 89 -3.09 -18.17 13.36
N PRO A 90 -2.42 -19.31 13.59
CA PRO A 90 -2.05 -20.25 12.53
C PRO A 90 -3.18 -20.64 11.58
N GLN A 91 -4.41 -20.82 12.08
CA GLN A 91 -5.58 -21.23 11.31
C GLN A 91 -6.01 -20.19 10.26
N ARG A 92 -5.67 -18.92 10.49
CA ARG A 92 -5.99 -17.79 9.59
C ARG A 92 -4.84 -17.46 8.62
N ARG A 93 -3.67 -18.10 8.76
CA ARG A 93 -2.49 -17.95 7.89
C ARG A 93 -2.64 -18.77 6.60
N GLN A 94 -3.67 -18.43 5.81
CA GLN A 94 -4.12 -19.21 4.66
C GLN A 94 -3.57 -18.70 3.32
N TRP A 95 -2.75 -17.64 3.29
CA TRP A 95 -2.22 -17.08 2.06
C TRP A 95 -0.96 -17.81 1.64
N THR A 96 -1.08 -18.62 0.58
CA THR A 96 0.04 -19.31 -0.06
C THR A 96 0.68 -18.43 -1.14
N ALA A 97 1.78 -18.90 -1.73
CA ALA A 97 2.45 -18.23 -2.85
C ALA A 97 1.48 -17.78 -3.96
N TRP A 98 0.56 -18.65 -4.37
CA TRP A 98 -0.45 -18.36 -5.39
C TRP A 98 -1.48 -17.30 -4.96
N SER A 99 -1.73 -17.15 -3.66
CA SER A 99 -2.60 -16.08 -3.16
C SER A 99 -1.95 -14.71 -3.40
N PHE A 100 -0.63 -14.59 -3.18
CA PHE A 100 0.11 -13.36 -3.47
C PHE A 100 0.24 -13.09 -4.97
N VAL A 101 0.46 -14.12 -5.80
CA VAL A 101 0.48 -13.96 -7.25
C VAL A 101 -0.88 -13.46 -7.76
N ALA A 102 -1.97 -14.10 -7.35
CA ALA A 102 -3.32 -13.69 -7.74
C ALA A 102 -3.66 -12.28 -7.23
N PHE A 103 -3.23 -11.94 -6.01
CA PHE A 103 -3.38 -10.61 -5.44
C PHE A 103 -2.68 -9.54 -6.30
N TRP A 104 -1.41 -9.76 -6.65
CA TRP A 104 -0.65 -8.76 -7.42
C TRP A 104 -1.06 -8.67 -8.89
N ILE A 105 -1.51 -9.77 -9.52
CA ILE A 105 -2.13 -9.70 -10.85
C ILE A 105 -3.44 -8.91 -10.77
N ALA A 106 -4.28 -9.21 -9.78
CA ALA A 106 -5.52 -8.47 -9.58
C ALA A 106 -5.24 -6.99 -9.31
N ASP A 107 -4.24 -6.67 -8.48
CA ASP A 107 -3.87 -5.29 -8.19
C ASP A 107 -3.28 -4.60 -9.42
N SER A 108 -2.42 -5.24 -10.20
CA SER A 108 -1.80 -4.62 -11.38
C SER A 108 -2.82 -4.19 -12.42
N PHE A 109 -3.80 -5.06 -12.70
CA PHE A 109 -4.91 -4.81 -13.61
C PHE A 109 -5.96 -3.87 -12.98
N ASN A 110 -5.61 -2.60 -12.90
CA ASN A 110 -6.48 -1.52 -12.47
C ASN A 110 -6.30 -0.29 -13.39
N ILE A 111 -7.28 0.61 -13.38
CA ILE A 111 -7.29 1.78 -14.28
C ILE A 111 -6.21 2.81 -13.93
N ASN A 112 -5.85 2.99 -12.66
CA ASN A 112 -4.78 3.93 -12.27
C ASN A 112 -3.43 3.54 -12.86
N THR A 113 -3.10 2.25 -12.88
CA THR A 113 -1.86 1.74 -13.50
C THR A 113 -1.80 2.15 -14.97
N TRP A 114 -2.91 2.02 -15.69
CA TRP A 114 -3.01 2.49 -17.07
C TRP A 114 -2.85 4.00 -17.17
N MET A 115 -3.55 4.78 -16.36
CA MET A 115 -3.46 6.24 -16.38
C MET A 115 -2.04 6.74 -16.12
N ILE A 116 -1.28 6.09 -15.23
CA ILE A 116 0.14 6.39 -14.98
C ILE A 116 0.97 6.15 -16.24
N ALA A 117 0.80 4.98 -16.86
CA ALA A 117 1.55 4.62 -18.06
C ALA A 117 1.24 5.57 -19.22
N SER A 118 -0.03 5.88 -19.44
CA SER A 118 -0.48 6.81 -20.48
C SER A 118 -0.08 8.25 -20.21
N THR A 119 0.01 8.67 -18.95
CA THR A 119 0.51 10.02 -18.58
C THR A 119 1.93 10.23 -19.09
N MET A 120 2.79 9.21 -19.04
CA MET A 120 4.17 9.29 -19.56
C MET A 120 4.19 9.63 -21.06
N LEU A 121 3.29 9.04 -21.86
CA LEU A 121 3.16 9.35 -23.28
C LEU A 121 2.72 10.79 -23.50
N THR A 122 1.70 11.25 -22.76
CA THR A 122 1.24 12.64 -22.85
C THR A 122 2.29 13.66 -22.42
N SER A 123 3.25 13.26 -21.58
CA SER A 123 4.40 14.09 -21.19
C SER A 123 5.55 14.09 -22.21
N GLY A 124 5.40 13.40 -23.34
CA GLY A 124 6.32 13.42 -24.46
C GLY A 124 7.35 12.28 -24.50
N LEU A 125 7.18 11.24 -23.67
CA LEU A 125 8.00 10.04 -23.73
C LEU A 125 7.51 9.09 -24.83
N ALA A 126 8.45 8.43 -25.52
CA ALA A 126 8.14 7.29 -26.38
C ALA A 126 7.61 6.10 -25.55
N TRP A 127 6.87 5.21 -26.19
CA TRP A 127 6.26 4.04 -25.55
C TRP A 127 7.28 3.15 -24.81
N TRP A 128 8.47 2.96 -25.39
CA TRP A 128 9.51 2.12 -24.81
C TRP A 128 10.24 2.82 -23.65
N HIS A 129 10.38 4.14 -23.68
CA HIS A 129 10.85 4.92 -22.51
C HIS A 129 9.91 4.69 -21.32
N ALA A 130 8.61 4.79 -21.56
CA ALA A 130 7.59 4.59 -20.53
C ALA A 130 7.66 3.17 -19.93
N LEU A 131 7.77 2.12 -20.76
CA LEU A 131 7.90 0.75 -20.27
C LEU A 131 9.14 0.53 -19.39
N ILE A 132 10.29 1.08 -19.78
CA ILE A 132 11.52 0.94 -18.99
C ILE A 132 11.37 1.70 -17.67
N CYS A 133 10.81 2.91 -17.67
CA CYS A 133 10.55 3.68 -16.46
C CYS A 133 9.64 2.91 -15.49
N ILE A 134 8.59 2.27 -16.02
CA ILE A 134 7.64 1.44 -15.29
C ILE A 134 8.34 0.20 -14.71
N LEU A 135 9.12 -0.52 -15.53
CA LEU A 135 9.89 -1.67 -15.07
C LEU A 135 10.81 -1.29 -13.90
N ILE A 136 11.57 -0.20 -14.03
CA ILE A 136 12.48 0.27 -12.97
C ILE A 136 11.70 0.68 -11.73
N GLY A 137 10.67 1.53 -11.87
CA GLY A 137 9.91 2.05 -10.75
C GLY A 137 9.16 0.97 -9.97
N TYR A 138 8.53 0.02 -10.65
CA TYR A 138 7.86 -1.11 -10.00
C TYR A 138 8.84 -2.16 -9.48
N SER A 139 10.04 -2.31 -10.06
CA SER A 139 11.10 -3.16 -9.49
C SER A 139 11.61 -2.60 -8.15
N ILE A 140 11.86 -1.29 -8.08
CA ILE A 140 12.22 -0.62 -6.82
C ILE A 140 11.09 -0.78 -5.80
N SER A 141 9.84 -0.56 -6.23
CA SER A 141 8.67 -0.71 -5.36
C SER A 141 8.53 -2.15 -4.84
N ALA A 142 8.75 -3.15 -5.69
CA ALA A 142 8.68 -4.57 -5.31
C ALA A 142 9.71 -4.91 -4.23
N VAL A 143 10.94 -4.39 -4.34
CA VAL A 143 11.97 -4.55 -3.29
C VAL A 143 11.48 -3.95 -1.97
N LEU A 144 10.98 -2.70 -1.99
CA LEU A 144 10.51 -2.02 -0.78
C LEU A 144 9.29 -2.71 -0.15
N VAL A 145 8.35 -3.17 -0.97
CA VAL A 145 7.19 -3.99 -0.56
C VAL A 145 7.65 -5.28 0.10
N CYS A 146 8.66 -5.97 -0.45
CA CYS A 146 9.21 -7.18 0.15
C CYS A 146 9.93 -6.92 1.48
N LEU A 147 10.63 -5.78 1.60
CA LEU A 147 11.32 -5.40 2.83
C LEU A 147 10.34 -5.20 4.00
N THR A 148 9.27 -4.43 3.79
CA THR A 148 8.23 -4.26 4.82
C THR A 148 7.40 -5.52 4.99
N GLY A 149 7.07 -6.20 3.88
CA GLY A 149 6.29 -7.43 3.84
C GLY A 149 6.90 -8.56 4.67
N ARG A 150 8.23 -8.68 4.71
CA ARG A 150 8.93 -9.66 5.56
C ARG A 150 8.56 -9.50 7.03
N ILE A 151 8.43 -8.27 7.53
CA ILE A 151 8.09 -8.01 8.93
C ILE A 151 6.73 -8.62 9.27
N GLY A 152 5.72 -8.33 8.44
CA GLY A 152 4.38 -8.90 8.61
C GLY A 152 4.38 -10.42 8.47
N ALA A 153 5.09 -10.98 7.49
CA ALA A 153 5.11 -12.41 7.26
C ALA A 153 5.88 -13.21 8.33
N THR A 154 6.90 -12.63 8.95
CA THR A 154 7.68 -13.25 10.04
C THR A 154 6.95 -13.18 11.37
N TYR A 155 6.39 -12.03 11.72
CA TYR A 155 5.80 -11.79 13.05
C TYR A 155 4.27 -11.86 13.08
N HIS A 156 3.64 -11.98 11.92
CA HIS A 156 2.18 -12.01 11.76
C HIS A 156 1.46 -10.76 12.32
N ILE A 157 2.12 -9.61 12.30
CA ILE A 157 1.62 -8.31 12.78
C ILE A 157 1.32 -7.33 11.63
N SER A 158 0.38 -6.43 11.84
CA SER A 158 -0.01 -5.39 10.88
C SER A 158 0.90 -4.17 10.90
N PHE A 159 0.78 -3.31 9.88
CA PHE A 159 1.56 -2.08 9.75
C PHE A 159 1.48 -1.17 10.99
N PRO A 160 0.30 -0.93 11.60
CA PRO A 160 0.24 -0.10 12.80
C PRO A 160 1.05 -0.64 13.98
N VAL A 161 1.13 -1.97 14.11
CA VAL A 161 1.93 -2.61 15.16
C VAL A 161 3.40 -2.53 14.82
N VAL A 162 3.79 -2.67 13.55
CA VAL A 162 5.16 -2.44 13.08
C VAL A 162 5.62 -1.01 13.42
N CYS A 163 4.77 -0.01 13.22
CA CYS A 163 5.10 1.38 13.57
C CYS A 163 5.42 1.59 15.06
N ARG A 164 4.85 0.77 15.96
CA ARG A 164 5.15 0.86 17.40
C ARG A 164 6.61 0.55 17.71
N ALA A 165 7.24 -0.31 16.90
CA ALA A 165 8.63 -0.67 17.08
C ALA A 165 9.55 0.54 16.89
N SER A 166 9.34 1.34 15.84
CA SER A 166 10.24 2.44 15.48
C SER A 166 9.81 3.79 16.05
N PHE A 167 8.51 4.14 15.96
CA PHE A 167 7.97 5.44 16.39
C PHE A 167 7.53 5.46 17.87
N GLY A 168 7.39 4.28 18.47
CA GLY A 168 6.96 4.11 19.86
C GLY A 168 5.47 3.78 20.00
N ILE A 169 5.09 3.30 21.19
CA ILE A 169 3.73 2.83 21.49
C ILE A 169 2.65 3.89 21.18
N TRP A 170 2.88 5.14 21.61
CA TRP A 170 1.94 6.25 21.37
C TRP A 170 2.36 7.08 20.17
N GLY A 171 3.67 7.13 19.87
CA GLY A 171 4.20 7.83 18.71
C GLY A 171 3.79 7.21 17.37
N SER A 172 3.39 5.93 17.32
CA SER A 172 2.92 5.28 16.10
C SER A 172 1.58 5.81 15.57
N PHE A 173 0.79 6.51 16.38
CA PHE A 173 -0.50 7.06 15.95
C PHE A 173 -0.37 8.05 14.78
N TRP A 174 0.73 8.81 14.70
CA TRP A 174 0.93 9.73 13.58
C TRP A 174 1.15 9.01 12.24
N PRO A 175 2.13 8.08 12.09
CA PRO A 175 2.27 7.28 10.88
C PRO A 175 0.98 6.55 10.46
N VAL A 176 0.26 5.99 11.44
CA VAL A 176 -0.99 5.25 11.22
C VAL A 176 -2.11 6.18 10.75
N PHE A 177 -2.26 7.35 11.37
CA PHE A 177 -3.23 8.34 10.93
C PHE A 177 -2.93 8.85 9.52
N ASN A 178 -1.67 9.15 9.22
CA ASN A 178 -1.26 9.58 7.88
C ASN A 178 -1.63 8.51 6.84
N ARG A 179 -1.34 7.24 7.12
CA ARG A 179 -1.70 6.13 6.22
C ARG A 179 -3.21 5.93 6.09
N ALA A 180 -3.98 6.06 7.17
CA ALA A 180 -5.44 5.95 7.15
C ALA A 180 -6.08 7.07 6.32
N ALA A 181 -5.62 8.31 6.49
CA ALA A 181 -6.06 9.45 5.70
C ALA A 181 -5.80 9.19 4.20
N MET A 182 -4.61 8.68 3.88
CA MET A 182 -4.25 8.31 2.50
C MET A 182 -5.14 7.22 1.91
N ALA A 183 -5.48 6.21 2.69
CA ALA A 183 -6.41 5.17 2.26
C ALA A 183 -7.78 5.76 1.90
N CYS A 184 -8.28 6.72 2.69
CA CYS A 184 -9.56 7.38 2.43
C CYS A 184 -9.56 8.17 1.13
N VAL A 185 -8.47 8.90 0.84
CA VAL A 185 -8.36 9.66 -0.41
C VAL A 185 -8.30 8.74 -1.62
N TRP A 186 -7.48 7.71 -1.56
CA TRP A 186 -7.44 6.68 -2.59
C TRP A 186 -8.77 5.96 -2.74
N TYR A 187 -9.52 5.77 -1.66
CA TYR A 187 -10.84 5.19 -1.75
C TYR A 187 -11.79 6.05 -2.59
N GLY A 188 -11.81 7.36 -2.33
CA GLY A 188 -12.58 8.31 -3.14
C GLY A 188 -12.17 8.28 -4.61
N VAL A 189 -10.87 8.33 -4.89
CA VAL A 189 -10.33 8.29 -6.28
C VAL A 189 -10.75 7.01 -7.00
N GLN A 190 -10.60 5.85 -6.36
CA GLN A 190 -11.02 4.57 -6.95
C GLN A 190 -12.53 4.49 -7.16
N ALA A 191 -13.31 5.00 -6.21
CA ALA A 191 -14.77 5.04 -6.34
C ALA A 191 -15.23 5.99 -7.45
N TRP A 192 -14.54 7.12 -7.66
CA TRP A 192 -14.83 8.02 -8.78
C TRP A 192 -14.61 7.34 -10.14
N ILE A 193 -13.47 6.67 -10.30
CA ILE A 193 -13.16 5.92 -11.52
C ILE A 193 -14.17 4.78 -11.72
N GLY A 194 -14.54 4.07 -10.65
CA GLY A 194 -15.64 3.10 -10.69
C GLY A 194 -16.97 3.71 -11.12
N GLY A 195 -17.26 4.94 -10.68
CA GLY A 195 -18.40 5.73 -11.13
C GLY A 195 -18.38 6.03 -12.63
N GLN A 196 -17.22 6.35 -13.20
CA GLN A 196 -17.08 6.54 -14.64
C GLN A 196 -17.40 5.24 -15.42
N CYS A 197 -17.05 4.07 -14.88
CA CYS A 197 -17.47 2.78 -15.44
C CYS A 197 -19.01 2.66 -15.44
N ILE A 198 -19.66 3.03 -14.33
CA ILE A 198 -21.14 3.04 -14.25
C ILE A 198 -21.74 4.02 -15.27
N THR A 199 -21.16 5.20 -15.47
CA THR A 199 -21.60 6.15 -16.52
C THR A 199 -21.57 5.48 -17.90
N LEU A 200 -20.50 4.76 -18.25
CA LEU A 200 -20.39 4.05 -19.52
C LEU A 200 -21.44 2.94 -19.62
N MET A 201 -21.65 2.15 -18.56
CA MET A 201 -22.65 1.09 -18.54
C MET A 201 -24.07 1.65 -18.76
N ILE A 202 -24.44 2.71 -18.04
CA ILE A 202 -25.75 3.34 -18.18
C ILE A 202 -25.90 3.95 -19.58
N ARG A 203 -24.88 4.66 -20.09
CA ARG A 203 -24.89 5.24 -21.44
C ARG A 203 -25.03 4.17 -22.53
N SER A 204 -24.38 3.02 -22.36
CA SER A 204 -24.50 1.88 -23.28
C SER A 204 -25.92 1.33 -23.36
N ILE A 205 -26.73 1.42 -22.30
CA ILE A 205 -28.14 0.98 -22.31
C ILE A 205 -29.07 2.13 -22.72
N TRP A 206 -28.87 3.31 -22.14
CA TRP A 206 -29.68 4.51 -22.32
C TRP A 206 -28.79 5.70 -22.72
N PRO A 207 -28.64 5.99 -24.02
CA PRO A 207 -27.84 7.12 -24.49
C PRO A 207 -28.30 8.47 -23.96
N SER A 208 -29.61 8.62 -23.65
CA SER A 208 -30.21 9.83 -23.06
C SER A 208 -29.62 10.21 -21.70
N PHE A 209 -28.98 9.27 -20.99
CA PHE A 209 -28.28 9.59 -19.74
C PHE A 209 -27.14 10.59 -19.94
N TYR A 210 -26.55 10.65 -21.14
CA TYR A 210 -25.46 11.57 -21.43
C TYR A 210 -25.92 13.03 -21.56
N THR A 211 -27.18 13.25 -21.94
CA THR A 211 -27.81 14.57 -22.11
C THR A 211 -28.58 15.03 -20.87
N LEU A 212 -28.40 14.34 -19.73
CA LEU A 212 -29.03 14.69 -18.46
C LEU A 212 -28.69 16.14 -18.06
N HIS A 213 -29.72 16.91 -17.69
CA HIS A 213 -29.55 18.27 -17.21
C HIS A 213 -28.63 18.33 -15.99
N ASN A 214 -27.67 19.25 -16.00
CA ASN A 214 -26.74 19.42 -14.89
C ASN A 214 -27.32 20.34 -13.81
N GLY A 215 -27.87 19.76 -12.75
CA GLY A 215 -28.36 20.47 -11.56
C GLY A 215 -27.28 20.90 -10.57
N ILE A 216 -25.99 20.59 -10.79
CA ILE A 216 -24.87 20.95 -9.89
C ILE A 216 -23.69 21.66 -10.60
N PRO A 217 -23.94 22.74 -11.38
CA PRO A 217 -22.94 23.35 -12.26
C PRO A 217 -21.66 23.85 -11.56
N ASN A 218 -21.74 24.27 -10.29
CA ASN A 218 -20.60 24.82 -9.55
C ASN A 218 -19.84 23.79 -8.69
N SER A 219 -20.20 22.51 -8.77
CA SER A 219 -19.62 21.45 -7.92
C SER A 219 -18.23 20.96 -8.37
N GLY A 220 -17.76 21.41 -9.54
CA GLY A 220 -16.56 20.88 -10.20
C GLY A 220 -16.79 19.54 -10.91
N THR A 221 -18.03 19.04 -10.91
CA THR A 221 -18.48 17.89 -11.69
C THR A 221 -19.90 18.14 -12.26
N ASN A 222 -20.51 17.14 -12.89
CA ASN A 222 -21.88 17.21 -13.39
C ASN A 222 -22.78 16.16 -12.72
N THR A 223 -24.10 16.38 -12.80
CA THR A 223 -25.10 15.52 -12.13
C THR A 223 -24.99 14.07 -12.56
N ARG A 224 -24.77 13.81 -13.85
CA ARG A 224 -24.63 12.47 -14.42
C ARG A 224 -23.49 11.70 -13.75
N ASP A 225 -22.29 12.27 -13.74
CA ASP A 225 -21.09 11.61 -13.22
C ASP A 225 -21.14 11.45 -11.70
N PHE A 226 -21.73 12.42 -10.99
CA PHE A 226 -21.96 12.31 -9.54
C PHE A 226 -22.95 11.18 -9.20
N VAL A 227 -24.06 11.04 -9.94
CA VAL A 227 -25.03 9.96 -9.74
C VAL A 227 -24.38 8.60 -9.98
N SER A 228 -23.61 8.43 -11.07
CA SER A 228 -22.90 7.19 -11.33
C SER A 228 -21.85 6.86 -10.27
N PHE A 229 -21.12 7.86 -9.79
CA PHE A 229 -20.20 7.75 -8.65
C PHE A 229 -20.93 7.28 -7.38
N PHE A 230 -22.08 7.89 -7.06
CA PHE A 230 -22.87 7.51 -5.90
C PHE A 230 -23.41 6.07 -6.03
N ILE A 231 -23.86 5.66 -7.22
CA ILE A 231 -24.30 4.28 -7.49
C ILE A 231 -23.15 3.30 -7.26
N PHE A 232 -21.97 3.56 -7.80
CA PHE A 232 -20.79 2.72 -7.57
C PHE A 232 -20.42 2.66 -6.08
N TRP A 233 -20.45 3.81 -5.40
CA TRP A 233 -20.18 3.91 -3.98
C TRP A 233 -21.13 3.03 -3.17
N VAL A 234 -22.45 3.16 -3.36
CA VAL A 234 -23.46 2.31 -2.69
C VAL A 234 -23.23 0.82 -3.01
N ALA A 235 -23.01 0.49 -4.28
CA ALA A 235 -22.78 -0.88 -4.72
C ALA A 235 -21.50 -1.51 -4.13
N SER A 236 -20.52 -0.69 -3.75
CA SER A 236 -19.28 -1.15 -3.13
C SER A 236 -19.40 -1.47 -1.63
N LEU A 237 -20.38 -0.90 -0.93
CA LEU A 237 -20.51 -1.04 0.53
C LEU A 237 -20.73 -2.47 1.03
N PRO A 238 -21.53 -3.34 0.37
CA PRO A 238 -21.68 -4.73 0.79
C PRO A 238 -20.37 -5.51 0.75
N ALA A 239 -19.47 -5.16 -0.18
CA ALA A 239 -18.22 -5.87 -0.36
C ALA A 239 -17.20 -5.61 0.78
N ILE A 240 -17.33 -4.49 1.50
CA ILE A 240 -16.52 -4.14 2.69
C ILE A 240 -16.81 -5.08 3.87
N TRP A 241 -18.00 -5.67 3.92
CA TRP A 241 -18.43 -6.52 5.04
C TRP A 241 -17.61 -7.82 5.15
N PHE A 242 -17.11 -8.34 4.03
CA PHE A 242 -16.46 -9.65 4.01
C PHE A 242 -15.11 -9.67 4.75
N PRO A 243 -14.82 -10.72 5.54
CA PRO A 243 -13.53 -10.85 6.24
C PRO A 243 -12.33 -10.91 5.29
N VAL A 244 -11.22 -10.27 5.66
CA VAL A 244 -9.99 -10.16 4.86
C VAL A 244 -9.48 -11.50 4.32
N HIS A 245 -9.51 -12.56 5.14
CA HIS A 245 -9.03 -13.89 4.74
C HIS A 245 -9.87 -14.54 3.61
N LYS A 246 -11.13 -14.13 3.41
CA LYS A 246 -12.00 -14.61 2.32
C LYS A 246 -11.88 -13.79 1.04
N ILE A 247 -11.29 -12.58 1.09
CA ILE A 247 -11.19 -11.67 -0.06
C ILE A 247 -10.29 -12.25 -1.17
N ARG A 248 -9.42 -13.22 -0.86
CA ARG A 248 -8.57 -13.92 -1.85
C ARG A 248 -9.35 -14.45 -3.07
N TYR A 249 -10.59 -14.90 -2.88
CA TYR A 249 -11.44 -15.40 -3.97
C TYR A 249 -11.92 -14.29 -4.90
N LEU A 250 -12.19 -13.10 -4.35
CA LEU A 250 -12.51 -11.92 -5.14
C LEU A 250 -11.33 -11.56 -6.05
N PHE A 251 -10.10 -11.62 -5.55
CA PHE A 251 -8.90 -11.36 -6.35
C PHE A 251 -8.68 -12.41 -7.44
N MET A 252 -8.91 -13.69 -7.15
CA MET A 252 -8.84 -14.74 -8.16
C MET A 252 -9.83 -14.48 -9.29
N VAL A 253 -11.12 -14.28 -8.99
CA VAL A 253 -12.15 -14.01 -10.00
C VAL A 253 -11.84 -12.73 -10.79
N LYS A 254 -11.45 -11.65 -10.09
CA LYS A 254 -11.05 -10.38 -10.70
C LYS A 254 -9.90 -10.57 -11.69
N SER A 255 -8.86 -11.32 -11.30
CA SER A 255 -7.65 -11.49 -12.13
C SER A 255 -7.95 -12.08 -13.51
N TYR A 256 -8.91 -13.01 -13.62
CA TYR A 256 -9.33 -13.57 -14.90
C TYR A 256 -10.20 -12.62 -15.73
N ILE A 257 -11.25 -12.06 -15.11
CA ILE A 257 -12.25 -11.23 -15.82
C ILE A 257 -11.59 -9.95 -16.35
N VAL A 258 -10.79 -9.27 -15.53
CA VAL A 258 -10.20 -7.98 -15.89
C VAL A 258 -9.08 -8.16 -16.92
N LEU A 259 -8.30 -9.24 -16.83
CA LEU A 259 -7.30 -9.56 -17.86
C LEU A 259 -7.95 -9.74 -19.23
N VAL A 260 -9.03 -10.52 -19.31
CA VAL A 260 -9.76 -10.72 -20.57
C VAL A 260 -10.30 -9.39 -21.09
N ALA A 261 -10.95 -8.59 -20.25
CA ALA A 261 -11.47 -7.28 -20.67
C ALA A 261 -10.37 -6.31 -21.13
N GLY A 262 -9.23 -6.30 -20.46
CA GLY A 262 -8.06 -5.50 -20.84
C GLY A 262 -7.50 -5.91 -22.21
N LEU A 263 -7.38 -7.22 -22.46
CA LEU A 263 -6.94 -7.75 -23.76
C LEU A 263 -7.98 -7.55 -24.87
N SER A 264 -9.28 -7.60 -24.54
CA SER A 264 -10.35 -7.25 -25.47
C SER A 264 -10.26 -5.78 -25.89
N LEU A 265 -10.10 -4.85 -24.94
CA LEU A 265 -9.94 -3.42 -25.25
C LEU A 265 -8.66 -3.16 -26.05
N PHE A 266 -7.56 -3.81 -25.68
CA PHE A 266 -6.29 -3.76 -26.41
C PHE A 266 -6.46 -4.13 -27.89
N THR A 267 -7.10 -5.27 -28.14
CA THR A 267 -7.30 -5.80 -29.50
C THR A 267 -8.24 -4.89 -30.30
N TRP A 268 -9.29 -4.39 -29.66
CA TRP A 268 -10.24 -3.47 -30.27
C TRP A 268 -9.61 -2.13 -30.65
N ALA A 269 -8.79 -1.54 -29.76
CA ALA A 269 -8.08 -0.30 -30.03
C ALA A 269 -7.09 -0.43 -31.20
N ILE A 270 -6.31 -1.53 -31.26
CA ILE A 270 -5.38 -1.80 -32.36
C ILE A 270 -6.12 -1.98 -33.69
N SER A 271 -7.25 -2.71 -33.67
CA SER A 271 -8.08 -2.93 -34.86
C SER A 271 -8.59 -1.60 -35.43
N ARG A 272 -9.11 -0.71 -34.57
CA ARG A 272 -9.54 0.65 -34.94
C ARG A 272 -8.38 1.53 -35.42
N ALA A 273 -7.18 1.39 -34.86
CA ALA A 273 -5.98 2.11 -35.27
C ALA A 273 -5.32 1.55 -36.55
N ARG A 274 -5.90 0.54 -37.20
CA ARG A 274 -5.36 -0.14 -38.39
C ARG A 274 -3.97 -0.75 -38.17
N GLY A 275 -3.72 -1.28 -36.98
CA GLY A 275 -2.50 -2.00 -36.60
C GLY A 275 -1.55 -1.23 -35.68
N MET A 276 -0.51 -1.93 -35.18
CA MET A 276 0.45 -1.35 -34.23
C MET A 276 1.56 -0.50 -34.87
N GLY A 277 1.66 -0.50 -36.20
CA GLY A 277 2.77 0.15 -36.93
C GLY A 277 2.96 1.64 -36.59
N PRO A 278 1.90 2.48 -36.65
CA PRO A 278 1.99 3.89 -36.32
C PRO A 278 2.31 4.16 -34.84
N ILE A 279 1.85 3.28 -33.94
CA ILE A 279 2.02 3.38 -32.48
C ILE A 279 3.48 3.16 -32.07
N ILE A 280 4.12 2.12 -32.62
CA ILE A 280 5.48 1.72 -32.23
C ILE A 280 6.55 2.65 -32.84
N LYS A 281 6.23 3.30 -33.97
CA LYS A 281 7.15 4.18 -34.71
C LYS A 281 7.13 5.62 -34.24
N GLU A 282 6.27 5.97 -33.27
CA GLU A 282 6.17 7.33 -32.77
C GLU A 282 7.40 7.69 -31.90
N PRO A 283 8.21 8.69 -32.30
CA PRO A 283 9.36 9.11 -31.51
C PRO A 283 8.93 9.90 -30.28
N ALA A 284 9.84 10.02 -29.31
CA ALA A 284 9.63 10.93 -28.18
C ALA A 284 9.57 12.37 -28.69
N THR A 285 8.59 13.15 -28.21
CA THR A 285 8.50 14.59 -28.51
C THR A 285 9.39 15.42 -27.58
N ALA A 286 9.67 14.91 -26.37
CA ALA A 286 10.61 15.53 -25.45
C ALA A 286 12.07 15.23 -25.85
N THR A 287 12.92 16.25 -25.81
CA THR A 287 14.35 16.16 -26.14
C THR A 287 15.24 16.77 -25.04
N GLY A 288 16.53 16.41 -25.04
CA GLY A 288 17.52 16.97 -24.12
C GLY A 288 17.17 16.77 -22.63
N SER A 289 17.27 17.86 -21.85
CA SER A 289 16.98 17.83 -20.40
C SER A 289 15.53 17.47 -20.09
N ALA A 290 14.57 17.89 -20.93
CA ALA A 290 13.16 17.57 -20.74
C ALA A 290 12.91 16.06 -20.80
N LEU A 291 13.58 15.37 -21.72
CA LEU A 291 13.52 13.91 -21.83
C LEU A 291 14.09 13.23 -20.58
N ALA A 292 15.27 13.65 -20.12
CA ALA A 292 15.91 13.07 -18.94
C ALA A 292 15.05 13.24 -17.67
N TRP A 293 14.47 14.42 -17.47
CA TRP A 293 13.55 14.66 -16.35
C TRP A 293 12.21 13.94 -16.51
N GLY A 294 11.77 13.73 -17.74
CA GLY A 294 10.61 12.89 -18.06
C GLY A 294 10.80 11.44 -17.60
N TRP A 295 11.98 10.86 -17.84
CA TRP A 295 12.34 9.53 -17.34
C TRP A 295 12.30 9.45 -15.81
N VAL A 296 12.93 10.41 -15.13
CA VAL A 296 12.92 10.48 -13.67
C VAL A 296 11.48 10.58 -13.14
N THR A 297 10.67 11.46 -13.72
CA THR A 297 9.28 11.65 -13.31
C THR A 297 8.44 10.39 -13.55
N GLY A 298 8.68 9.66 -14.64
CA GLY A 298 8.01 8.39 -14.92
C GLY A 298 8.33 7.30 -13.90
N ILE A 299 9.61 7.12 -13.56
CA ILE A 299 10.05 6.17 -12.52
C ILE A 299 9.41 6.54 -11.18
N MET A 300 9.48 7.82 -10.81
CA MET A 300 8.98 8.32 -9.52
C MET A 300 7.45 8.26 -9.41
N SER A 301 6.72 8.45 -10.52
CA SER A 301 5.25 8.27 -10.55
C SER A 301 4.85 6.82 -10.27
N SER A 302 5.63 5.86 -10.79
CA SER A 302 5.41 4.43 -10.53
C SER A 302 5.65 4.08 -9.06
N ILE A 303 6.73 4.62 -8.46
CA ILE A 303 7.02 4.46 -7.03
C ILE A 303 5.94 5.13 -6.17
N GLY A 304 5.50 6.34 -6.56
CA GLY A 304 4.50 7.10 -5.82
C GLY A 304 3.13 6.42 -5.80
N ASN A 305 2.76 5.74 -6.88
CA ASN A 305 1.58 4.88 -6.93
C ASN A 305 1.62 3.77 -5.86
N PHE A 306 2.82 3.26 -5.56
CA PHE A 306 3.04 2.17 -4.61
C PHE A 306 3.38 2.64 -3.20
N ALA A 307 3.56 3.93 -2.96
CA ALA A 307 3.99 4.45 -1.66
C ALA A 307 3.12 3.96 -0.49
N THR A 308 1.80 3.90 -0.70
CA THR A 308 0.84 3.38 0.29
C THR A 308 0.94 1.87 0.48
N LEU A 309 1.19 1.12 -0.60
CA LEU A 309 1.34 -0.33 -0.61
C LEU A 309 2.68 -0.79 -0.01
N ILE A 310 3.73 0.00 -0.18
CA ILE A 310 5.04 -0.24 0.40
C ILE A 310 4.95 -0.27 1.93
N VAL A 311 4.25 0.68 2.55
CA VAL A 311 4.19 0.73 4.03
C VAL A 311 3.22 -0.30 4.63
N ASN A 312 2.06 -0.53 4.01
CA ASN A 312 1.00 -1.37 4.57
C ASN A 312 1.09 -2.85 4.16
N ASN A 313 2.09 -3.28 3.37
CA ASN A 313 2.22 -4.69 3.00
C ASN A 313 2.15 -5.67 4.19
N PRO A 314 2.63 -5.33 5.41
CA PRO A 314 2.39 -6.13 6.61
C PRO A 314 0.93 -6.53 6.86
N ASP A 315 -0.04 -5.71 6.46
CA ASP A 315 -1.47 -5.97 6.65
C ASP A 315 -1.95 -7.21 5.88
N PHE A 316 -1.31 -7.51 4.75
CA PHE A 316 -1.58 -8.68 3.92
C PHE A 316 -0.59 -9.80 4.21
N SER A 317 0.71 -9.49 4.27
CA SER A 317 1.75 -10.48 4.43
C SER A 317 1.68 -11.21 5.77
N ARG A 318 1.05 -10.61 6.81
CA ARG A 318 0.74 -11.30 8.07
C ARG A 318 -0.14 -12.54 7.94
N PHE A 319 -0.88 -12.69 6.85
CA PHE A 319 -1.69 -13.87 6.58
C PHE A 319 -0.93 -14.97 5.80
N ALA A 320 0.36 -14.74 5.48
CA ALA A 320 1.19 -15.71 4.77
C ALA A 320 1.33 -17.02 5.55
N SER A 321 1.23 -18.16 4.85
CA SER A 321 1.54 -19.47 5.42
C SER A 321 3.03 -19.62 5.74
N LYS A 322 3.89 -19.09 4.87
CA LYS A 322 5.35 -19.12 5.05
C LYS A 322 5.94 -17.76 4.64
N PRO A 323 6.96 -17.23 5.36
CA PRO A 323 7.59 -15.96 5.00
C PRO A 323 8.13 -15.90 3.57
N ARG A 324 8.68 -17.02 3.07
CA ARG A 324 9.20 -17.13 1.70
C ARG A 324 8.11 -16.96 0.63
N ASP A 325 6.87 -17.33 0.94
CA ASP A 325 5.74 -17.25 0.02
C ASP A 325 5.40 -15.78 -0.27
N ALA A 326 5.63 -14.90 0.70
CA ALA A 326 5.46 -13.46 0.55
C ALA A 326 6.70 -12.76 -0.04
N LEU A 327 7.87 -13.39 -0.10
CA LEU A 327 9.08 -12.74 -0.62
C LEU A 327 9.15 -12.85 -2.15
N TRP A 328 9.35 -14.07 -2.65
CA TRP A 328 9.69 -14.31 -4.06
C TRP A 328 8.53 -13.99 -5.00
N THR A 329 7.30 -14.30 -4.59
CA THR A 329 6.11 -14.05 -5.41
C THR A 329 5.91 -12.56 -5.65
N GLN A 330 5.99 -11.75 -4.61
CA GLN A 330 5.80 -10.30 -4.72
C GLN A 330 6.94 -9.65 -5.52
N LEU A 331 8.18 -10.09 -5.29
CA LEU A 331 9.35 -9.55 -5.98
C LEU A 331 9.27 -9.68 -7.51
N PHE A 332 8.71 -10.77 -8.02
CA PHE A 332 8.59 -11.01 -9.47
C PHE A 332 7.22 -10.62 -10.04
N THR A 333 6.13 -10.88 -9.31
CA THR A 333 4.78 -10.61 -9.84
C THR A 333 4.50 -9.11 -9.93
N ILE A 334 5.02 -8.28 -9.02
CA ILE A 334 4.81 -6.81 -9.09
C ILE A 334 5.42 -6.24 -10.38
N PRO A 335 6.73 -6.38 -10.68
CA PRO A 335 7.28 -5.75 -11.88
C PRO A 335 6.67 -6.32 -13.16
N VAL A 336 6.48 -7.64 -13.25
CA VAL A 336 5.94 -8.30 -14.45
C VAL A 336 4.48 -7.91 -14.69
N GLY A 337 3.63 -8.00 -13.67
CA GLY A 337 2.20 -7.71 -13.79
C GLY A 337 1.94 -6.25 -14.18
N PHE A 338 2.68 -5.31 -13.58
CA PHE A 338 2.54 -3.89 -13.87
C PHE A 338 3.11 -3.51 -15.23
N VAL A 339 4.20 -4.12 -15.69
CA VAL A 339 4.71 -3.91 -17.05
C VAL A 339 3.71 -4.41 -18.10
N VAL A 340 3.15 -5.61 -17.92
CA VAL A 340 2.14 -6.17 -18.85
C VAL A 340 0.91 -5.28 -18.90
N THR A 341 0.39 -4.88 -17.72
CA THR A 341 -0.77 -3.99 -17.67
C THR A 341 -0.46 -2.65 -18.33
N SER A 342 0.67 -2.03 -17.98
CA SER A 342 1.07 -0.74 -18.53
C SER A 342 1.29 -0.77 -20.03
N PHE A 343 1.85 -1.86 -20.57
CA PHE A 343 1.98 -2.06 -22.01
C PHE A 343 0.63 -1.96 -22.72
N VAL A 344 -0.39 -2.61 -22.17
CA VAL A 344 -1.75 -2.49 -22.72
C VAL A 344 -2.22 -1.03 -22.69
N GLY A 345 -2.06 -0.32 -21.57
CA GLY A 345 -2.49 1.08 -21.42
C GLY A 345 -1.76 2.03 -22.37
N ILE A 346 -0.46 1.81 -22.58
CA ILE A 346 0.37 2.57 -23.52
C ILE A 346 -0.12 2.39 -24.95
N VAL A 347 -0.35 1.15 -25.38
CA VAL A 347 -0.80 0.86 -26.74
C VAL A 347 -2.21 1.36 -26.98
N VAL A 348 -3.11 1.21 -26.01
CA VAL A 348 -4.49 1.73 -26.08
C VAL A 348 -4.48 3.26 -26.18
N SER A 349 -3.67 3.94 -25.37
CA SER A 349 -3.54 5.41 -25.39
C SER A 349 -2.90 5.92 -26.69
N SER A 350 -1.87 5.25 -27.20
CA SER A 350 -1.26 5.62 -28.48
C SER A 350 -2.20 5.35 -29.66
N SER A 351 -2.99 4.27 -29.61
CA SER A 351 -4.04 3.98 -30.59
C SER A 351 -5.04 5.13 -30.69
N SER A 352 -5.41 5.74 -29.56
CA SER A 352 -6.35 6.87 -29.58
C SER A 352 -5.78 8.08 -30.32
N LYS A 353 -4.45 8.30 -30.31
CA LYS A 353 -3.82 9.37 -31.07
C LYS A 353 -3.96 9.15 -32.58
N VAL A 354 -3.86 7.89 -33.02
CA VAL A 354 -4.07 7.51 -34.43
C VAL A 354 -5.54 7.66 -34.83
N ILE A 355 -6.48 7.31 -33.93
CA ILE A 355 -7.92 7.32 -34.21
C ILE A 355 -8.51 8.74 -34.15
N TYR A 356 -8.14 9.53 -33.13
CA TYR A 356 -8.77 10.80 -32.77
C TYR A 356 -7.83 12.02 -32.86
N GLY A 357 -6.56 11.83 -33.24
CA GLY A 357 -5.55 12.89 -33.30
C GLY A 357 -4.94 13.27 -31.94
N THR A 358 -5.50 12.80 -30.83
CA THR A 358 -5.01 13.09 -29.47
C THR A 358 -4.84 11.83 -28.62
N ALA A 359 -3.74 11.76 -27.86
CA ALA A 359 -3.51 10.68 -26.90
C ALA A 359 -4.42 10.84 -25.68
N ILE A 360 -5.34 9.90 -25.50
CA ILE A 360 -6.28 9.86 -24.40
C ILE A 360 -5.63 9.03 -23.30
N TRP A 361 -5.38 9.68 -22.16
CA TRP A 361 -4.66 9.07 -21.03
C TRP A 361 -5.57 8.21 -20.14
N ASN A 362 -6.88 8.47 -20.15
CA ASN A 362 -7.86 7.73 -19.39
C ASN A 362 -8.60 6.70 -20.29
N PRO A 363 -8.49 5.40 -20.01
CA PRO A 363 -9.16 4.35 -20.81
C PRO A 363 -10.68 4.49 -20.85
N LEU A 364 -11.30 5.04 -19.81
CA LEU A 364 -12.75 5.22 -19.74
C LEU A 364 -13.21 6.36 -20.66
N ASP A 365 -12.38 7.39 -20.81
CA ASP A 365 -12.65 8.47 -21.75
C ASP A 365 -12.52 7.97 -23.19
N LEU A 366 -11.59 7.05 -23.46
CA LEU A 366 -11.51 6.38 -24.77
C LEU A 366 -12.76 5.54 -25.07
N LEU A 367 -13.22 4.73 -24.11
CA LEU A 367 -14.47 3.97 -24.27
C LEU A 367 -15.68 4.89 -24.47
N SER A 368 -15.68 6.07 -23.84
CA SER A 368 -16.71 7.10 -24.03
C SER A 368 -16.71 7.66 -25.45
N GLN A 369 -15.54 7.77 -26.09
CA GLN A 369 -15.41 8.19 -27.49
C GLN A 369 -16.00 7.16 -28.46
N PHE A 370 -15.86 5.86 -28.17
CA PHE A 370 -16.52 4.80 -28.95
C PHE A 370 -18.06 4.88 -28.92
N LEU A 371 -18.64 5.67 -28.00
CA LEU A 371 -20.07 5.88 -27.88
C LEU A 371 -20.58 7.21 -28.48
N LEU A 372 -19.70 8.08 -29.00
CA LEU A 372 -20.08 9.42 -29.50
C LEU A 372 -20.54 9.41 -30.97
N ASP A 373 -19.91 8.62 -31.84
CA ASP A 373 -20.19 8.60 -33.28
C ASP A 373 -21.17 7.47 -33.66
N GLU A 374 -22.49 7.68 -33.50
CA GLU A 374 -23.55 6.72 -33.86
C GLU A 374 -23.22 5.25 -33.55
N ALA A 375 -22.82 4.98 -32.30
CA ALA A 375 -22.33 3.68 -31.90
C ALA A 375 -23.32 2.56 -32.22
N THR A 376 -22.84 1.54 -32.92
CA THR A 376 -23.63 0.36 -33.25
C THR A 376 -24.05 -0.39 -31.99
N SER A 377 -25.13 -1.19 -32.07
CA SER A 377 -25.57 -2.03 -30.95
C SER A 377 -24.46 -2.95 -30.43
N ALA A 378 -23.58 -3.43 -31.30
CA ALA A 378 -22.44 -4.26 -30.93
C ALA A 378 -21.41 -3.49 -30.09
N GLU A 379 -21.09 -2.25 -30.48
CA GLU A 379 -20.15 -1.40 -29.74
C GLU A 379 -20.69 -1.01 -28.37
N ARG A 380 -21.99 -0.71 -28.28
CA ARG A 380 -22.65 -0.41 -27.01
C ARG A 380 -22.54 -1.59 -26.04
N VAL A 381 -22.78 -2.81 -26.51
CA VAL A 381 -22.61 -4.04 -25.72
C VAL A 381 -21.14 -4.26 -25.34
N GLY A 382 -20.21 -4.07 -26.28
CA GLY A 382 -18.77 -4.17 -26.02
C GLY A 382 -18.30 -3.22 -24.91
N VAL A 383 -18.69 -1.93 -25.00
CA VAL A 383 -18.39 -0.94 -23.97
C VAL A 383 -19.03 -1.31 -22.63
N PHE A 384 -20.28 -1.80 -22.62
CA PHE A 384 -20.94 -2.22 -21.39
C PHE A 384 -20.17 -3.34 -20.68
N VAL A 385 -19.79 -4.38 -21.41
CA VAL A 385 -19.08 -5.54 -20.86
C VAL A 385 -17.69 -5.16 -20.34
N ILE A 386 -16.95 -4.35 -21.10
CA ILE A 386 -15.63 -3.86 -20.67
C ILE A 386 -15.76 -2.95 -19.44
N ALA A 387 -16.73 -2.03 -19.44
CA ALA A 387 -16.98 -1.15 -18.31
C ALA A 387 -17.41 -1.91 -17.06
N LEU A 388 -18.22 -2.96 -17.19
CA LEU A 388 -18.58 -3.85 -16.06
C LEU A 388 -17.36 -4.56 -15.48
N ALA A 389 -16.49 -5.10 -16.35
CA ALA A 389 -15.25 -5.74 -15.91
C ALA A 389 -14.32 -4.73 -15.20
N PHE A 390 -14.23 -3.50 -15.70
CA PHE A 390 -13.46 -2.44 -15.05
C PHE A 390 -14.09 -1.94 -13.76
N ALA A 391 -15.42 -1.88 -13.65
CA ALA A 391 -16.09 -1.61 -12.38
C ALA A 391 -15.74 -2.67 -11.32
N LEU A 392 -15.72 -3.96 -11.70
CA LEU A 392 -15.23 -5.03 -10.84
C LEU A 392 -13.74 -4.85 -10.49
N ALA A 393 -12.93 -4.39 -11.45
CA ALA A 393 -11.51 -4.11 -11.21
C ALA A 393 -11.33 -3.06 -10.10
N GLN A 394 -12.02 -1.94 -10.22
CA GLN A 394 -11.94 -0.84 -9.26
C GLN A 394 -12.52 -1.24 -7.90
N LEU A 395 -13.62 -2.00 -7.88
CA LEU A 395 -14.18 -2.52 -6.64
C LEU A 395 -13.16 -3.37 -5.88
N GLY A 396 -12.53 -4.33 -6.56
CA GLY A 396 -11.55 -5.21 -5.92
C GLY A 396 -10.29 -4.48 -5.45
N THR A 397 -9.75 -3.55 -6.26
CA THR A 397 -8.60 -2.73 -5.86
C THR A 397 -8.95 -1.86 -4.66
N ASN A 398 -10.14 -1.25 -4.66
CA ASN A 398 -10.55 -0.34 -3.61
C ASN A 398 -10.76 -1.05 -2.26
N ILE A 399 -11.33 -2.26 -2.30
CA ILE A 399 -11.46 -3.09 -1.10
C ILE A 399 -10.08 -3.40 -0.53
N ALA A 400 -9.19 -3.90 -1.37
CA ALA A 400 -7.88 -4.37 -0.96
C ALA A 400 -6.99 -3.24 -0.45
N ALA A 401 -6.58 -2.34 -1.34
CA ALA A 401 -5.52 -1.36 -1.07
C ALA A 401 -5.97 -0.24 -0.11
N ASN A 402 -7.27 0.01 -0.02
CA ASN A 402 -7.81 1.18 0.68
C ASN A 402 -8.69 0.79 1.86
N SER A 403 -9.82 0.09 1.65
CA SER A 403 -10.77 -0.13 2.75
C SER A 403 -10.22 -1.03 3.86
N VAL A 404 -9.53 -2.12 3.50
CA VAL A 404 -8.94 -3.06 4.48
C VAL A 404 -7.77 -2.41 5.22
N SER A 405 -6.94 -1.64 4.52
CA SER A 405 -5.81 -0.94 5.14
C SER A 405 -6.29 0.19 6.05
N ALA A 406 -7.23 1.02 5.60
CA ALA A 406 -7.87 2.02 6.45
C ALA A 406 -8.52 1.39 7.67
N GLY A 407 -9.21 0.26 7.48
CA GLY A 407 -9.80 -0.52 8.57
C GLY A 407 -8.77 -0.98 9.60
N THR A 408 -7.64 -1.50 9.13
CA THR A 408 -6.54 -1.97 9.99
C THR A 408 -5.90 -0.81 10.76
N ASP A 409 -5.67 0.32 10.08
CA ASP A 409 -5.12 1.53 10.69
C ASP A 409 -6.07 2.14 11.74
N MET A 410 -7.35 2.29 11.38
CA MET A 410 -8.37 2.84 12.27
C MET A 410 -8.62 1.94 13.49
N ALA A 411 -8.55 0.61 13.30
CA ALA A 411 -8.59 -0.34 14.40
C ALA A 411 -7.39 -0.15 15.36
N ALA A 412 -6.25 0.36 14.89
CA ALA A 412 -5.11 0.71 15.75
C ALA A 412 -5.21 2.11 16.38
N LEU A 413 -5.89 3.06 15.74
CA LEU A 413 -6.09 4.41 16.28
C LEU A 413 -7.13 4.42 17.41
N LEU A 414 -8.23 3.67 17.25
CA LEU A 414 -9.32 3.59 18.22
C LEU A 414 -9.75 2.13 18.46
N PRO A 415 -8.86 1.25 18.98
CA PRO A 415 -9.09 -0.21 19.09
C PRO A 415 -10.29 -0.60 19.94
N ARG A 416 -10.71 0.27 20.85
CA ARG A 416 -11.89 0.07 21.70
C ARG A 416 -13.21 0.20 20.93
N TYR A 417 -13.21 0.89 19.79
CA TYR A 417 -14.44 1.29 19.07
C TYR A 417 -14.45 0.83 17.62
N LEU A 418 -13.29 0.64 17.00
CA LEU A 418 -13.15 0.34 15.58
C LEU A 418 -12.52 -1.04 15.37
N ASP A 419 -13.19 -1.83 14.54
CA ASP A 419 -12.67 -3.04 13.89
C ASP A 419 -12.36 -2.72 12.41
N ILE A 420 -11.78 -3.68 11.69
CA ILE A 420 -11.45 -3.50 10.27
C ILE A 420 -12.70 -3.15 9.45
N ARG A 421 -13.87 -3.71 9.77
CA ARG A 421 -15.11 -3.48 9.01
C ARG A 421 -15.63 -2.06 9.20
N ARG A 422 -15.76 -1.61 10.45
CA ARG A 422 -16.20 -0.26 10.83
C ARG A 422 -15.25 0.78 10.25
N GLY A 423 -13.94 0.56 10.35
CA GLY A 423 -12.95 1.45 9.73
C GLY A 423 -13.06 1.48 8.20
N GLY A 424 -13.36 0.35 7.56
CA GLY A 424 -13.66 0.30 6.12
C GLY A 424 -14.86 1.14 5.70
N TYR A 425 -15.95 1.13 6.49
CA TYR A 425 -17.12 1.99 6.24
C TYR A 425 -16.84 3.48 6.47
N ILE A 426 -16.04 3.81 7.49
CA ILE A 426 -15.60 5.20 7.71
C ILE A 426 -14.73 5.66 6.53
N CYS A 427 -13.82 4.82 6.04
CA CYS A 427 -13.02 5.07 4.85
C CYS A 427 -13.90 5.37 3.63
N ALA A 428 -14.95 4.57 3.42
CA ALA A 428 -15.90 4.79 2.34
C ALA A 428 -16.66 6.12 2.47
N LEU A 429 -17.11 6.47 3.67
CA LEU A 429 -17.80 7.73 3.94
C LEU A 429 -16.89 8.94 3.73
N VAL A 430 -15.65 8.90 4.24
CA VAL A 430 -14.68 9.99 4.03
C VAL A 430 -14.34 10.11 2.55
N GLY A 431 -14.15 8.98 1.84
CA GLY A 431 -13.92 8.96 0.40
C GLY A 431 -15.03 9.63 -0.41
N LEU A 432 -16.29 9.52 0.03
CA LEU A 432 -17.43 10.21 -0.58
C LEU A 432 -17.34 11.73 -0.39
N CYS A 433 -17.00 12.18 0.82
CA CYS A 433 -16.95 13.60 1.18
C CYS A 433 -15.73 14.36 0.63
N LEU A 434 -14.70 13.64 0.13
CA LEU A 434 -13.46 14.24 -0.34
C LEU A 434 -13.54 14.92 -1.71
N CYS A 435 -14.65 14.77 -2.45
CA CYS A 435 -14.81 15.31 -3.80
C CYS A 435 -13.66 14.89 -4.75
N PRO A 436 -13.43 13.58 -4.93
CA PRO A 436 -12.23 13.02 -5.60
C PRO A 436 -12.06 13.46 -7.06
N TRP A 437 -13.12 13.90 -7.74
CA TRP A 437 -13.06 14.41 -9.12
C TRP A 437 -12.10 15.59 -9.28
N ASN A 438 -11.86 16.39 -8.23
CA ASN A 438 -10.89 17.49 -8.30
C ASN A 438 -9.45 17.00 -8.51
N LEU A 439 -9.12 15.80 -8.01
CA LEU A 439 -7.79 15.19 -8.10
C LEU A 439 -7.53 14.61 -9.50
N LEU A 440 -8.59 14.23 -10.23
CA LEU A 440 -8.52 13.57 -11.53
C LEU A 440 -8.83 14.51 -12.71
N LYS A 441 -8.88 15.84 -12.49
CA LYS A 441 -9.16 16.84 -13.54
C LYS A 441 -8.15 16.81 -14.69
N SER A 442 -6.90 16.45 -14.43
CA SER A 442 -5.84 16.35 -15.44
C SER A 442 -4.78 15.35 -15.01
N SER A 443 -4.00 14.87 -15.97
CA SER A 443 -2.84 14.00 -15.71
C SER A 443 -1.81 14.69 -14.79
N ASN A 444 -1.61 16.00 -14.93
CA ASN A 444 -0.72 16.77 -14.08
C ASN A 444 -1.20 16.83 -12.62
N ASN A 445 -2.50 17.06 -12.39
CA ASN A 445 -3.06 17.06 -11.02
C ASN A 445 -2.91 15.69 -10.38
N PHE A 446 -3.14 14.63 -11.15
CA PHE A 446 -2.97 13.26 -10.70
C PHE A 446 -1.51 12.96 -10.30
N THR A 447 -0.52 13.32 -11.13
CA THR A 447 0.91 13.13 -10.79
C THR A 447 1.36 13.98 -9.60
N THR A 448 0.90 15.23 -9.49
CA THR A 448 1.21 16.10 -8.34
C THR A 448 0.67 15.52 -7.04
N TYR A 449 -0.57 15.02 -7.06
CA TYR A 449 -1.19 14.30 -5.94
C TYR A 449 -0.35 13.11 -5.51
N LEU A 450 0.05 12.22 -6.42
CA LEU A 450 0.89 11.05 -6.12
C LEU A 450 2.22 11.44 -5.45
N SER A 451 2.84 12.48 -5.99
CA SER A 451 4.12 13.00 -5.50
C SER A 451 4.00 13.61 -4.11
N ALA A 452 2.89 14.32 -3.82
CA ALA A 452 2.67 14.99 -2.54
C ALA A 452 2.70 14.01 -1.36
N TYR A 453 2.04 12.86 -1.48
CA TYR A 453 1.98 11.89 -0.37
C TYR A 453 3.19 11.01 -0.26
N SER A 454 3.86 10.78 -1.39
CA SER A 454 5.13 10.08 -1.42
C SER A 454 6.15 10.72 -0.49
N VAL A 455 6.10 12.05 -0.27
CA VAL A 455 6.96 12.76 0.69
C VAL A 455 6.83 12.21 2.13
N PHE A 456 5.60 12.01 2.61
CA PHE A 456 5.35 11.56 3.97
C PHE A 456 5.60 10.06 4.13
N LEU A 457 5.06 9.26 3.21
CA LEU A 457 5.11 7.80 3.29
C LEU A 457 6.53 7.25 3.08
N SER A 458 7.32 7.85 2.19
CA SER A 458 8.72 7.47 1.98
C SER A 458 9.54 7.59 3.27
N SER A 459 9.38 8.71 3.98
CA SER A 459 10.07 8.98 5.24
C SER A 459 9.67 7.98 6.34
N ILE A 460 8.38 7.60 6.41
CA ILE A 460 7.88 6.57 7.34
C ILE A 460 8.47 5.19 6.99
N ALA A 461 8.39 4.80 5.72
CA ALA A 461 8.89 3.51 5.25
C ALA A 461 10.39 3.36 5.56
N ALA A 462 11.17 4.41 5.27
CA ALA A 462 12.61 4.42 5.51
C ALA A 462 12.99 4.22 6.98
N VAL A 463 12.29 4.89 7.91
CA VAL A 463 12.52 4.71 9.35
C VAL A 463 12.22 3.27 9.77
N ILE A 464 11.10 2.70 9.31
CA ILE A 464 10.71 1.31 9.63
C ILE A 464 11.75 0.32 9.09
N ILE A 465 12.16 0.48 7.82
CA ILE A 465 13.14 -0.40 7.19
C ILE A 465 14.50 -0.29 7.90
N CYS A 466 14.95 0.91 8.22
CA CYS A 466 16.21 1.13 8.94
C CYS A 466 16.19 0.49 10.34
N ASP A 467 15.11 0.72 11.09
CA ASP A 467 14.93 0.18 12.43
C ASP A 467 14.97 -1.34 12.43
N TYR A 468 14.22 -1.98 11.53
CA TYR A 468 14.15 -3.42 11.47
C TYR A 468 15.45 -4.07 10.97
N TYR A 469 15.97 -3.66 9.81
CA TYR A 469 17.08 -4.37 9.16
C TYR A 469 18.45 -3.99 9.70
N VAL A 470 18.67 -2.71 10.04
CA VAL A 470 20.01 -2.20 10.39
C VAL A 470 20.17 -2.07 11.89
N VAL A 471 19.21 -1.45 12.57
CA VAL A 471 19.34 -1.18 14.01
C VAL A 471 19.05 -2.42 14.84
N ARG A 472 17.93 -3.12 14.57
CA ARG A 472 17.47 -4.30 15.33
C ARG A 472 17.74 -5.63 14.63
N ARG A 473 18.41 -5.61 13.47
CA ARG A 473 18.92 -6.81 12.75
C ARG A 473 17.88 -7.92 12.56
N GLY A 474 16.63 -7.53 12.33
CA GLY A 474 15.51 -8.44 12.08
C GLY A 474 14.79 -8.94 13.34
N TYR A 475 15.12 -8.45 14.54
CA TYR A 475 14.54 -8.89 15.81
C TYR A 475 13.48 -7.91 16.34
N TYR A 476 12.26 -8.42 16.62
CA TYR A 476 11.21 -7.71 17.36
C TYR A 476 10.67 -8.56 18.52
N CYS A 477 10.56 -7.96 19.71
CA CYS A 477 9.87 -8.53 20.85
C CYS A 477 8.36 -8.25 20.73
N VAL A 478 7.62 -9.18 20.09
CA VAL A 478 6.20 -8.98 19.76
C VAL A 478 5.36 -8.66 21.00
N ARG A 479 5.61 -9.31 22.13
CA ARG A 479 4.87 -9.08 23.39
C ARG A 479 4.92 -7.61 23.82
N ASP A 480 6.09 -6.99 23.70
CA ASP A 480 6.30 -5.63 24.19
C ASP A 480 5.72 -4.56 23.26
N LEU A 481 5.39 -4.91 22.00
CA LEU A 481 4.63 -4.05 21.07
C LEU A 481 3.16 -3.85 21.49
N TYR A 482 2.68 -4.62 22.46
CA TYR A 482 1.34 -4.50 23.05
C TYR A 482 1.39 -4.06 24.53
N SER A 483 2.53 -3.57 24.99
CA SER A 483 2.74 -3.18 26.39
C SER A 483 3.06 -1.68 26.49
N ALA A 484 2.17 -0.93 27.16
CA ALA A 484 2.39 0.49 27.49
C ALA A 484 3.23 0.70 28.77
N ARG A 485 3.91 -0.34 29.27
CA ARG A 485 4.79 -0.24 30.45
C ARG A 485 5.98 0.67 30.12
N ARG A 486 6.33 1.57 31.04
CA ARG A 486 7.49 2.47 30.86
C ARG A 486 8.82 1.76 30.66
N ALA A 487 8.94 0.53 31.19
CA ALA A 487 10.11 -0.33 31.02
C ALA A 487 10.14 -1.07 29.66
N SER A 488 9.06 -1.00 28.86
CA SER A 488 9.03 -1.64 27.53
C SER A 488 10.08 -1.00 26.62
N PRO A 489 10.82 -1.79 25.82
CA PRO A 489 11.81 -1.27 24.88
C PRO A 489 11.20 -0.35 23.82
N TYR A 490 9.89 -0.43 23.59
CA TYR A 490 9.17 0.39 22.61
C TYR A 490 8.44 1.59 23.22
N TYR A 491 8.55 1.81 24.55
CA TYR A 491 7.91 2.97 25.19
C TYR A 491 8.69 4.27 24.94
N TYR A 492 10.01 4.22 24.77
CA TYR A 492 10.85 5.40 24.53
C TYR A 492 10.56 6.56 25.52
N HIS A 493 10.55 7.81 25.04
CA HIS A 493 10.29 8.99 25.85
C HIS A 493 8.80 9.32 25.78
N CYS A 494 8.07 9.10 26.87
CA CYS A 494 6.62 9.33 26.95
C CYS A 494 5.79 8.59 25.88
N GLY A 495 6.24 7.43 25.40
CA GLY A 495 5.58 6.67 24.33
C GLY A 495 6.06 7.02 22.91
N MET A 496 6.99 7.97 22.77
CA MET A 496 7.44 8.50 21.48
C MET A 496 8.95 8.35 21.30
N SER A 497 9.34 7.91 20.10
CA SER A 497 10.75 7.88 19.68
C SER A 497 11.13 9.22 19.04
N TRP A 498 11.81 10.09 19.81
CA TRP A 498 12.31 11.36 19.25
C TRP A 498 13.23 11.13 18.05
N ARG A 499 13.98 10.01 18.01
CA ARG A 499 14.84 9.63 16.88
C ARG A 499 14.02 9.43 15.62
N ALA A 500 12.95 8.65 15.70
CA ALA A 500 12.07 8.39 14.55
C ALA A 500 11.41 9.67 14.05
N TYR A 501 10.93 10.53 14.95
CA TYR A 501 10.30 11.80 14.58
C TYR A 501 11.30 12.78 13.97
N THR A 502 12.49 12.94 14.54
CA THR A 502 13.54 13.78 13.96
C THR A 502 13.90 13.31 12.55
N SER A 503 14.13 12.00 12.37
CA SER A 503 14.43 11.43 11.05
C SER A 503 13.31 11.62 10.04
N TYR A 504 12.06 11.36 10.45
CA TYR A 504 10.88 11.58 9.64
C TYR A 504 10.75 13.05 9.19
N ILE A 505 10.88 13.99 10.14
CA ILE A 505 10.81 15.43 9.85
C ILE A 505 11.92 15.84 8.89
N CYS A 506 13.16 15.38 9.10
CA CYS A 506 14.27 15.67 8.18
C CYS A 506 14.00 15.18 6.76
N GLY A 507 13.45 13.96 6.60
CA GLY A 507 13.08 13.43 5.27
C GLY A 507 11.99 14.24 4.58
N VAL A 508 10.99 14.71 5.33
CA VAL A 508 9.90 15.55 4.82
C VAL A 508 10.41 16.95 4.44
N LEU A 509 11.20 17.58 5.31
CA LEU A 509 11.65 18.97 5.14
C LEU A 509 12.47 19.20 3.86
N VAL A 510 13.24 18.21 3.42
CA VAL A 510 14.03 18.32 2.18
C VAL A 510 13.13 18.44 0.93
N ASN A 511 11.90 17.95 1.01
CA ASN A 511 10.96 17.95 -0.11
C ASN A 511 9.87 19.03 -0.02
N ILE A 512 9.65 19.60 1.17
CA ILE A 512 8.48 20.46 1.43
C ILE A 512 8.51 21.78 0.64
N VAL A 513 9.71 22.32 0.37
CA VAL A 513 9.86 23.54 -0.42
C VAL A 513 9.51 23.27 -1.89
N GLY A 514 10.00 22.18 -2.47
CA GLY A 514 9.63 21.82 -3.84
C GLY A 514 8.15 21.43 -3.98
N PHE A 515 7.55 20.85 -2.93
CA PHE A 515 6.10 20.62 -2.86
C PHE A 515 5.32 21.94 -2.91
N ALA A 516 5.73 22.96 -2.15
CA ALA A 516 5.12 24.29 -2.21
C ALA A 516 5.17 24.86 -3.64
N GLY A 517 6.29 24.65 -4.35
CA GLY A 517 6.42 24.96 -5.77
C GLY A 517 5.39 24.26 -6.66
N ALA A 518 5.23 22.95 -6.46
CA ALA A 518 4.30 22.13 -7.25
C ALA A 518 2.82 22.53 -7.06
N VAL A 519 2.47 23.18 -5.94
CA VAL A 519 1.12 23.70 -5.68
C VAL A 519 0.95 25.18 -6.02
N GLY A 520 1.96 25.81 -6.62
CA GLY A 520 1.86 27.17 -7.19
C GLY A 520 2.62 28.26 -6.43
N ALA A 521 3.37 27.94 -5.38
CA ALA A 521 4.25 28.91 -4.75
C ALA A 521 5.51 29.17 -5.60
N GLN A 522 6.08 30.37 -5.48
CA GLN A 522 7.38 30.67 -6.12
C GLN A 522 8.50 30.10 -5.27
N VAL A 523 9.30 29.19 -5.83
CA VAL A 523 10.40 28.50 -5.13
C VAL A 523 11.64 28.39 -6.00
N PRO A 524 12.85 28.28 -5.41
CA PRO A 524 14.07 28.11 -6.19
C PRO A 524 14.05 26.84 -7.04
N ASN A 525 14.53 26.93 -8.29
CA ASN A 525 14.54 25.80 -9.25
C ASN A 525 15.19 24.52 -8.69
N GLY A 526 16.22 24.66 -7.85
CA GLY A 526 16.88 23.53 -7.18
C GLY A 526 15.93 22.67 -6.34
N THR A 527 14.97 23.32 -5.66
CA THR A 527 13.99 22.62 -4.80
C THR A 527 12.96 21.85 -5.62
N THR A 528 12.63 22.34 -6.82
CA THR A 528 11.79 21.64 -7.79
C THR A 528 12.46 20.35 -8.27
N TYR A 529 13.77 20.37 -8.52
CA TYR A 529 14.51 19.17 -8.92
C TYR A 529 14.57 18.11 -7.81
N ILE A 530 14.77 18.53 -6.56
CA ILE A 530 14.73 17.63 -5.40
C ILE A 530 13.33 16.98 -5.29
N TYR A 531 12.27 17.77 -5.45
CA TYR A 531 10.90 17.26 -5.38
C TYR A 531 10.55 16.27 -6.50
N ARG A 532 11.18 16.39 -7.69
CA ARG A 532 11.00 15.39 -8.76
C ARG A 532 11.49 14.00 -8.36
N VAL A 533 12.44 13.89 -7.42
CA VAL A 533 12.95 12.64 -6.85
C VAL A 533 12.50 12.42 -5.39
N ASN A 534 11.35 12.99 -5.01
CA ASN A 534 10.93 13.13 -3.61
C ASN A 534 11.01 11.85 -2.77
N PHE A 535 10.50 10.73 -3.30
CA PHE A 535 10.42 9.47 -2.57
C PHE A 535 11.81 8.95 -2.19
N LEU A 536 12.77 8.98 -3.13
CA LEU A 536 14.12 8.47 -2.90
C LEU A 536 14.89 9.38 -1.96
N VAL A 537 14.86 10.70 -2.17
CA VAL A 537 15.57 11.64 -1.31
C VAL A 537 15.00 11.65 0.11
N GLY A 538 13.66 11.69 0.24
CA GLY A 538 12.99 11.61 1.54
C GLY A 538 13.34 10.34 2.29
N SER A 539 13.31 9.19 1.59
CA SER A 539 13.70 7.90 2.17
C SER A 539 15.16 7.88 2.62
N LEU A 540 16.09 8.31 1.76
CA LEU A 540 17.53 8.27 2.04
C LEU A 540 17.89 9.16 3.24
N VAL A 541 17.35 10.38 3.29
CA VAL A 541 17.58 11.32 4.40
C VAL A 541 17.01 10.76 5.70
N ALA A 542 15.76 10.30 5.70
CA ALA A 542 15.15 9.72 6.90
C ALA A 542 15.91 8.48 7.40
N PHE A 543 16.31 7.59 6.48
CA PHE A 543 17.10 6.40 6.79
C PHE A 543 18.45 6.76 7.42
N ALA A 544 19.21 7.66 6.79
CA ALA A 544 20.54 8.07 7.24
C ALA A 544 20.47 8.75 8.62
N VAL A 545 19.54 9.70 8.81
CA VAL A 545 19.36 10.38 10.09
C VAL A 545 18.97 9.38 11.18
N TYR A 546 18.04 8.45 10.89
CA TYR A 546 17.64 7.45 11.90
C TYR A 546 18.80 6.56 12.31
N TYR A 547 19.56 6.05 11.33
CA TYR A 547 20.76 5.28 11.56
C TYR A 547 21.77 6.02 12.45
N LEU A 548 22.10 7.28 12.11
CA LEU A 548 23.05 8.09 12.86
C LEU A 548 22.57 8.34 14.30
N LEU A 549 21.31 8.70 14.49
CA LEU A 549 20.75 8.95 15.83
C LEU A 549 20.73 7.68 16.69
N CYS A 550 20.42 6.52 16.10
CA CYS A 550 20.49 5.23 16.78
C CYS A 550 21.92 4.79 17.06
N ARG A 551 22.91 5.17 16.25
CA ARG A 551 24.33 4.93 16.54
C ARG A 551 24.84 5.79 17.70
N ILE A 552 24.44 7.06 17.76
CA ILE A 552 24.84 7.98 18.83
C ILE A 552 24.16 7.62 20.16
N LYS A 553 22.85 7.31 20.12
CA LYS A 553 22.10 6.84 21.27
C LYS A 553 21.36 5.56 20.93
N PRO A 554 21.92 4.38 21.23
CA PRO A 554 21.31 3.08 20.96
C PRO A 554 19.87 2.96 21.50
N VAL A 555 19.07 2.16 20.80
CA VAL A 555 17.71 1.80 21.23
C VAL A 555 17.77 0.42 21.90
N PRO A 556 16.90 0.15 22.89
CA PRO A 556 16.87 -1.15 23.58
C PRO A 556 16.26 -2.26 22.70
N ALA A 557 16.53 -3.52 23.07
CA ALA A 557 16.04 -4.72 22.39
C ALA A 557 16.50 -4.83 20.92
N THR A 558 17.82 -4.71 20.70
CA THR A 558 18.43 -4.85 19.38
C THR A 558 18.85 -6.27 19.03
N ASP A 559 19.03 -7.15 20.02
CA ASP A 559 19.34 -8.57 19.84
C ASP A 559 18.56 -9.43 20.86
N ALA A 560 18.31 -10.70 20.51
CA ALA A 560 17.56 -11.64 21.35
C ALA A 560 18.18 -11.86 22.75
N THR A 561 19.50 -11.71 22.87
CA THR A 561 20.26 -11.89 24.11
C THR A 561 20.13 -10.75 25.11
N GLU A 562 19.76 -9.53 24.68
CA GLU A 562 19.58 -8.39 25.59
C GLU A 562 18.18 -8.37 26.24
N GLY A 563 17.18 -8.98 25.60
CA GLY A 563 15.78 -8.97 26.05
C GLY A 563 15.50 -9.87 27.26
N ASP A 564 16.25 -10.96 27.41
CA ASP A 564 16.10 -11.88 28.55
C ASP A 564 16.77 -11.35 29.83
N VAL A 565 17.69 -10.38 29.72
CA VAL A 565 18.44 -9.85 30.88
C VAL A 565 17.63 -8.84 31.70
N VAL A 566 16.54 -8.28 31.16
CA VAL A 566 15.77 -7.22 31.84
C VAL A 566 14.52 -7.75 32.55
N VAL A 567 14.12 -9.01 32.30
CA VAL A 567 12.91 -9.59 32.92
C VAL A 567 13.20 -10.18 34.30
N GLU A 568 14.44 -10.56 34.60
CA GLU A 568 14.84 -10.95 35.95
C GLU A 568 15.63 -9.85 36.64
N GLY A 569 14.97 -9.16 37.56
CA GLY A 569 15.61 -8.29 38.55
C GLY A 569 16.53 -9.08 39.47
N LYS A 570 17.71 -9.49 38.99
CA LYS A 570 18.87 -9.85 39.81
C LYS A 570 20.14 -9.37 39.12
N ARG A 571 20.77 -8.37 39.75
CA ARG A 571 22.17 -7.94 39.59
C ARG A 571 23.07 -9.09 39.11
N ARG A 572 23.57 -9.02 37.88
CA ARG A 572 24.84 -9.66 37.53
C ARG A 572 25.94 -8.60 37.51
N ARG A 573 26.81 -8.67 38.54
CA ARG A 573 28.10 -8.00 38.56
C ARG A 573 28.92 -8.47 37.36
N ARG A 574 29.63 -7.54 36.73
CA ARG A 574 30.71 -7.84 35.77
C ARG A 574 31.67 -8.85 36.40
N LEU A 575 31.86 -9.99 35.75
CA LEU A 575 33.06 -10.80 35.88
C LEU A 575 33.89 -10.56 34.62
N VAL A 576 34.70 -9.50 34.69
CA VAL A 576 35.96 -9.43 33.96
C VAL A 576 36.98 -10.06 34.90
N GLY A 577 37.58 -11.18 34.50
CA GLY A 577 38.65 -11.79 35.27
C GLY A 577 38.90 -13.25 34.91
N GLN A 578 39.95 -13.46 34.11
CA GLN A 578 40.81 -14.65 34.01
C GLN A 578 40.13 -15.97 33.62
N ILE A 579 40.61 -16.67 32.60
CA ILE A 579 41.76 -17.59 32.71
C ILE A 579 42.26 -17.90 31.28
N THR A 580 43.58 -17.78 31.11
CA THR A 580 44.54 -18.32 30.10
C THR A 580 44.09 -18.57 28.67
#